data_AF-A0A4R0Z3L9-F1
#
_entry.id   AF-A0A4R0Z3L9-F1
#
_cell.length_a   1.000
_cell.length_b   1.000
_cell.length_c   1.000
_cell.angle_alpha   90.00
_cell.angle_beta   90.00
_cell.angle_gamma   90.00
#
_symmetry.space_group_name_H-M   'P 1'
#
loop_
_entity.id
_entity.type
_entity.pdbx_description
1 polymer ?
#
loop_
_entity_poly.entity_id
_entity_poly.type
_entity_poly.pdbx_seq_one_letter_code
_entity_poly.pdbx_strand_id
1 'polypeptide(L)' 'MATTHAPTCAHAPCNCSVAAPGEFCGEYCRSVAESGVIESACACGHLACAQLRKVQRETAPKASGHKSRHH' A
#
# COMPACT_ATOMS: atom_id res chain seq x y z
N MET A 1 23.93 -22.06 -1.09
CA MET A 1 23.81 -20.67 -1.59
C MET A 1 22.89 -19.95 -0.62
N ALA A 2 23.39 -18.96 0.13
CA ALA A 2 22.54 -18.19 1.05
C ALA A 2 21.69 -17.24 0.21
N THR A 3 20.38 -17.49 0.12
CA THR A 3 19.42 -16.54 -0.42
C THR A 3 19.36 -15.35 0.54
N THR A 4 20.17 -14.33 0.28
CA THR A 4 20.11 -13.04 0.99
C THR A 4 18.83 -12.33 0.55
N HIS A 5 17.72 -12.62 1.22
CA HIS A 5 16.48 -11.88 1.01
C HIS A 5 16.68 -10.48 1.61
N ALA A 6 16.56 -9.44 0.79
CA ALA A 6 16.64 -8.07 1.30
C ALA A 6 15.51 -7.84 2.33
N PRO A 7 15.80 -7.23 3.49
CA PRO A 7 14.77 -6.94 4.48
C PRO A 7 13.72 -5.98 3.90
N THR A 8 12.48 -6.10 4.36
CA THR A 8 11.36 -5.24 3.98
C THR A 8 11.15 -4.12 4.98
N CYS A 9 10.56 -3.02 4.49
CA CYS A 9 10.22 -1.85 5.29
C CYS A 9 9.38 -2.24 6.52
N ALA A 10 9.68 -1.62 7.67
CA ALA A 10 8.99 -1.89 8.93
C ALA A 10 7.52 -1.42 8.95
N HIS A 11 7.10 -0.58 8.00
CA HIS A 11 5.70 -0.19 7.85
C HIS A 11 4.91 -1.32 7.18
N ALA A 12 4.01 -1.99 7.91
CA ALA A 12 3.32 -3.21 7.48
C ALA A 12 2.69 -3.19 6.06
N PRO A 13 1.97 -2.13 5.62
CA PRO A 13 1.42 -2.08 4.26
C PRO A 13 2.45 -1.68 3.18
N CYS A 14 3.74 -1.58 3.53
CA CYS A 14 4.82 -1.17 2.64
C CYS A 14 5.64 -2.37 2.16
N ASN A 15 5.84 -2.49 0.84
CA ASN A 15 6.62 -3.56 0.21
C ASN A 15 7.98 -3.09 -0.32
N CYS A 16 8.50 -1.97 0.20
CA CYS A 16 9.83 -1.51 -0.18
C CYS A 16 10.92 -2.36 0.47
N SER A 17 11.96 -2.70 -0.30
CA SER A 17 13.20 -3.26 0.25
C SER A 17 14.02 -2.17 0.95
N VAL A 18 14.61 -2.51 2.08
CA VAL A 18 15.44 -1.61 2.91
C VAL A 18 16.81 -2.25 3.16
N ALA A 19 17.74 -1.47 3.72
CA ALA A 19 19.11 -1.94 3.97
C ALA A 19 19.19 -2.88 5.19
N ALA A 20 18.41 -2.59 6.24
CA ALA A 20 18.37 -3.38 7.46
C ALA A 20 16.94 -3.69 7.93
N PRO A 21 16.70 -4.83 8.60
CA PRO A 21 15.40 -5.11 9.20
C PRO A 21 15.06 -4.04 10.24
N GLY A 22 13.79 -3.60 10.24
CA GLY A 22 13.33 -2.53 11.14
C GLY A 22 13.55 -1.11 10.60
N GLU A 23 14.18 -0.94 9.44
CA GLU A 23 14.26 0.36 8.79
C GLU A 23 12.99 0.73 8.00
N PHE A 24 12.86 2.03 7.74
CA PHE A 24 11.82 2.61 6.93
C PHE A 24 12.39 3.06 5.59
N CYS A 25 11.64 2.83 4.51
CA CYS A 25 12.05 3.28 3.17
C CYS A 25 12.08 4.82 3.00
N GLY A 26 11.53 5.57 3.97
CA GLY A 26 11.48 7.02 3.96
C GLY A 26 10.68 7.58 5.12
N GLU A 27 10.73 8.91 5.28
CA GLU A 27 10.11 9.65 6.40
C GLU A 27 8.62 9.34 6.57
N TYR A 28 7.85 9.23 5.49
CA TYR A 28 6.41 8.91 5.55
C TYR A 28 6.13 7.65 6.38
N CYS A 29 6.84 6.56 6.08
CA CYS A 29 6.63 5.27 6.73
C CYS A 29 7.04 5.32 8.21
N ARG A 30 8.09 6.10 8.54
CA ARG A 30 8.50 6.33 9.92
C ARG A 30 7.44 7.10 10.68
N SER A 31 6.99 8.25 10.16
CA SER A 31 5.99 9.11 10.82
C SER A 31 4.67 8.39 11.04
N VAL A 32 4.20 7.57 10.09
CA VAL A 32 2.95 6.80 10.24
C VAL A 32 3.11 5.70 11.30
N ALA A 33 4.24 5.00 11.30
CA ALA A 33 4.53 3.97 12.29
C ALA A 33 4.61 4.56 13.71
N GLU A 34 5.24 5.72 13.88
CA GLU A 34 5.32 6.42 15.17
C GLU A 34 3.97 7.02 15.60
N SER A 35 3.15 7.45 14.65
CA SER A 35 1.80 7.98 14.94
C SER A 35 0.80 6.89 15.33
N GLY A 36 1.12 5.61 15.12
CA GLY A 36 0.23 4.48 15.40
C GLY A 36 -1.00 4.41 14.49
N VAL A 37 -1.00 5.15 13.38
CA VAL A 37 -2.12 5.17 12.44
C VAL A 37 -2.06 3.89 11.60
N ILE A 38 -3.09 3.06 11.71
CA ILE A 38 -3.22 1.85 10.89
C ILE A 38 -3.78 2.26 9.52
N GLU A 39 -2.90 2.37 8.53
CA GLU A 39 -3.30 2.58 7.15
C GLU A 39 -3.47 1.26 6.39
N SER A 40 -4.50 1.18 5.55
CA SER A 40 -4.77 0.04 4.69
C SER A 40 -3.85 -0.04 3.46
N ALA A 41 -3.18 1.06 3.10
CA ALA A 41 -2.24 1.10 1.98
C ALA A 41 -1.12 2.12 2.19
N CYS A 42 0.12 1.75 1.86
CA CYS A 42 1.25 2.66 1.94
C CYS A 42 1.14 3.79 0.89
N ALA A 43 1.55 5.02 1.27
CA ALA A 43 1.59 6.20 0.40
C ALA A 43 3.00 6.79 0.24
N CYS A 44 4.06 6.04 0.53
CA CYS A 44 5.45 6.51 0.47
C CYS A 44 5.95 6.95 -0.93
N GLY A 45 5.15 6.78 -1.99
CA GLY A 45 5.48 7.23 -3.35
C GLY A 45 6.39 6.30 -4.15
N HIS A 46 6.97 5.25 -3.56
CA HIS A 46 7.81 4.30 -4.28
C HIS A 46 7.02 3.36 -5.19
N LEU A 47 7.63 2.98 -6.32
CA LEU A 47 7.03 2.10 -7.32
C LEU A 47 6.59 0.75 -6.75
N ALA A 48 7.34 0.20 -5.78
CA ALA A 48 6.99 -1.05 -5.09
C ALA A 48 5.63 -0.97 -4.40
N CYS A 49 5.28 0.19 -3.83
CA CYS A 49 3.99 0.42 -3.17
C CYS A 49 2.91 0.92 -4.12
N ALA A 50 3.27 1.55 -5.24
CA ALA A 50 2.32 2.06 -6.22
C ALA A 50 1.56 0.94 -6.96
N GLN A 51 2.16 -0.24 -7.11
CA GLN A 51 1.55 -1.38 -7.81
C GLN A 51 0.37 -1.99 -7.04
N LEU A 52 0.40 -1.98 -5.70
CA LEU A 52 -0.66 -2.55 -4.86
C LEU A 52 -1.97 -1.77 -4.93
N ARG A 53 -1.91 -0.46 -5.20
CA ARG A 53 -3.12 0.38 -5.30
C ARG A 53 -3.97 0.10 -6.54
N LYS A 54 -3.38 -0.51 -7.58
CA LYS A 54 -4.09 -0.76 -8.85
C LYS A 54 -5.04 -1.96 -8.76
N VAL A 55 -4.71 -2.97 -7.94
CA VAL A 55 -5.51 -4.21 -7.81
C VAL A 55 -6.89 -3.95 -7.16
N GLN A 56 -7.02 -2.92 -6.33
CA GLN A 56 -8.27 -2.63 -5.60
C GLN A 56 -9.31 -1.83 -6.42
N ARG A 57 -8.97 -1.33 -7.61
CA ARG A 57 -9.89 -0.48 -8.39
C ARG A 57 -10.72 -1.25 -9.42
N GLU A 58 -10.40 -2.51 -9.65
CA GLU A 58 -11.01 -3.32 -10.71
C GLU A 58 -12.25 -4.11 -10.23
N THR A 59 -12.53 -4.13 -8.93
CA THR A 59 -13.68 -4.86 -8.34
C THR A 59 -14.86 -3.96 -7.97
N ALA A 60 -14.85 -2.67 -8.34
CA ALA A 60 -16.05 -1.84 -8.15
C ALA A 60 -17.14 -2.24 -9.18
N PRO A 61 -18.25 -2.89 -8.78
CA PRO A 61 -19.38 -3.06 -9.69
C PRO A 61 -19.90 -1.66 -10.00
N LYS A 62 -19.76 -1.23 -11.26
CA LYS A 62 -20.44 -0.02 -11.74
C LYS A 62 -21.92 -0.21 -11.44
N ALA A 63 -22.44 0.54 -10.47
CA ALA A 63 -23.87 0.65 -10.23
C ALA A 63 -24.51 1.19 -11.51
N SER A 64 -25.03 0.28 -12.33
CA SER A 64 -25.84 0.56 -13.49
C SER A 64 -27.13 1.23 -12.99
N GLY A 65 -27.16 2.55 -13.04
CA GLY A 65 -28.36 3.34 -12.77
C GLY A 65 -29.48 2.95 -13.72
N HIS A 66 -30.45 2.18 -13.21
CA HIS A 66 -31.70 1.94 -13.90
C HIS A 66 -32.66 3.09 -13.60
N LYS A 67 -32.64 4.09 -14.49
CA LYS A 67 -33.67 5.13 -14.60
C LYS A 67 -35.03 4.49 -14.92
N SER A 68 -35.79 4.11 -13.90
CA SER A 68 -37.18 3.69 -14.07
C SER A 68 -38.08 4.92 -14.07
N ARG A 69 -38.27 5.45 -15.28
CA ARG A 69 -39.28 6.44 -15.64
C ARG A 69 -40.59 5.70 -15.89
N HIS A 70 -41.59 5.85 -15.04
CA HIS A 70 -42.97 5.50 -15.41
C HIS A 70 -43.95 6.55 -14.86
N HIS A 71 -44.78 7.00 -15.80
CA HIS A 71 -45.86 7.98 -15.70
C HIS A 71 -47.07 7.41 -14.94
#